data_AF-A0AAU3KJ23-F1
#
_entry.id   AF-A0AAU3KJ23-F1
#
_cell.length_a   1.000
_cell.length_b   1.000
_cell.length_c   1.000
_cell.angle_alpha   90.00
_cell.angle_beta   90.00
_cell.angle_gamma   90.00
#
_symmetry.space_group_name_H-M   'P 1'
#
loop_
_entity.id
_entity.type
_entity.pdbx_description
1 polymer ?
#
loop_
_entity_poly.entity_id
_entity_poly.type
_entity_poly.pdbx_seq_one_letter_code
_entity_poly.pdbx_strand_id
1 'polypeptide(L)'
;MRTALSASRTNRRKRQPLAAERPDREQLRDSASAIEHQVLRHLDSYLLQLESMVRAAGGVVHRASDAAAANRIVLELVQGTGESEIIRADSALTTEIGLGDALAAAGITTCGNDLAAAEGTDPVLRERLLRAKVAVTGANFVVSESGTVMLVESGGTGRMCLTLPRTLISVAGIDRIVPTWRDLEVVLELLAGGGERMPRCISTWTGVIDGDGPREFHLVLVDNVRTRALAEELVRAALLTDRHATAVPREYLRHAPGIEPHDRTAVLSLFVERSKHHGAEIHRVTADELPATVTGALTRHGAHSVVAPDGVPASWLAEWSAAPGNRVVADEPELTPLELDRIDAVVTSCAAAVADSATVVLDGGSGQGRRAPTLLPDCHICVVRAEQVASAIPEVIAVLDPDRPLTWFSGPPTTAGGKGIRVPSGPGPRRLVLILVEPE
;
A
#
# COMPACT_ATOMS: atom_id res chain seq x y z
N MET A 1 -0.56 -1.02 19.16
CA MET A 1 -0.30 0.07 18.17
C MET A 1 1.04 0.79 18.42
N ARG A 2 1.37 1.15 19.67
CA ARG A 2 2.69 1.75 20.02
C ARG A 2 3.90 0.87 19.64
N THR A 3 3.80 -0.45 19.79
CA THR A 3 4.86 -1.43 19.43
C THR A 3 4.91 -1.72 17.93
N ALA A 4 3.75 -1.70 17.25
CA ALA A 4 3.64 -1.83 15.79
C ALA A 4 4.27 -0.62 15.06
N LEU A 5 4.05 0.60 15.57
CA LEU A 5 4.75 1.81 15.14
C LEU A 5 6.21 1.86 15.63
N SER A 6 6.57 1.00 16.59
CA SER A 6 7.94 0.85 17.11
C SER A 6 8.84 -0.01 16.23
N ALA A 7 8.29 -0.89 15.39
CA ALA A 7 9.08 -1.62 14.38
C ALA A 7 9.79 -0.67 13.39
N SER A 8 9.33 0.58 13.30
CA SER A 8 10.00 1.68 12.59
C SER A 8 11.10 2.39 13.40
N ARG A 9 11.33 2.01 14.68
CA ARG A 9 12.31 2.68 15.58
C ARG A 9 13.76 2.21 15.40
N THR A 10 14.04 1.19 14.60
CA THR A 10 15.40 0.62 14.47
C THR A 10 16.41 1.53 13.73
N ASN A 11 16.02 2.74 13.30
CA ASN A 11 16.91 3.65 12.56
C ASN A 11 17.18 4.98 13.28
N ARG A 12 17.34 4.95 14.61
CA ARG A 12 17.67 6.13 15.42
C ARG A 12 19.18 6.43 15.42
N ARG A 13 19.77 6.76 14.26
CA ARG A 13 21.11 7.38 14.21
C ARG A 13 21.19 8.54 13.22
N LYS A 14 21.43 9.73 13.79
CA LYS A 14 21.85 11.01 13.20
C LYS A 14 21.23 11.38 11.84
N ARG A 15 20.14 12.17 11.84
CA ARG A 15 19.67 12.91 10.66
C ARG A 15 19.45 14.38 11.00
N GLN A 16 19.77 15.24 10.01
CA GLN A 16 19.71 16.70 10.02
C GLN A 16 18.34 17.25 10.51
N PRO A 17 18.28 18.52 10.96
CA PRO A 17 17.04 19.12 11.43
C PRO A 17 16.13 19.37 10.22
N LEU A 18 15.29 18.38 9.90
CA LEU A 18 14.22 18.51 8.92
C LEU A 18 12.99 19.13 9.61
N ALA A 19 12.19 19.86 8.82
CA ALA A 19 11.07 20.72 9.22
C ALA A 19 10.23 20.14 10.38
N ALA A 20 9.75 21.05 11.25
CA ALA A 20 9.14 20.76 12.55
C ALA A 20 8.24 19.51 12.54
N GLU A 21 8.44 18.62 13.54
CA GLU A 21 7.53 17.51 13.79
C GLU A 21 6.07 18.02 13.76
N ARG A 22 5.18 17.26 13.10
CA ARG A 22 3.74 17.55 13.01
C ARG A 22 3.23 18.06 14.38
N PRO A 23 2.68 19.28 14.48
CA PRO A 23 2.49 19.97 15.77
C PRO A 23 1.49 19.27 16.70
N ASP A 24 0.56 18.51 16.15
CA ASP A 24 -0.49 17.72 16.78
C ASP A 24 -0.11 16.24 16.99
N ARG A 25 1.18 15.90 16.90
CA ARG A 25 1.65 14.51 17.04
C ARG A 25 1.30 13.85 18.38
N GLU A 26 1.15 14.64 19.45
CA GLU A 26 0.68 14.14 20.74
C GLU A 26 -0.80 13.73 20.68
N GLN A 27 -1.67 14.57 20.11
CA GLN A 27 -3.09 14.28 19.92
C GLN A 27 -3.32 13.03 19.05
N LEU A 28 -2.52 12.83 18.00
CA LEU A 28 -2.53 11.58 17.22
C LEU A 28 -2.12 10.36 18.06
N ARG A 29 -1.15 10.50 18.98
CA ARG A 29 -0.74 9.41 19.88
C ARG A 29 -1.82 9.11 20.92
N ASP A 30 -2.52 10.12 21.40
CA ASP A 30 -3.64 9.93 22.33
C ASP A 30 -4.79 9.20 21.64
N SER A 31 -5.10 9.58 20.40
CA SER A 31 -6.08 8.90 19.55
C SER A 31 -5.69 7.44 19.31
N ALA A 32 -4.43 7.17 18.95
CA ALA A 32 -3.90 5.82 18.79
C ALA A 32 -3.95 5.00 20.08
N SER A 33 -3.66 5.63 21.22
CA SER A 33 -3.74 4.98 22.54
C SER A 33 -5.19 4.64 22.91
N ALA A 34 -6.14 5.51 22.57
CA ALA A 34 -7.56 5.27 22.78
C ALA A 34 -8.05 4.09 21.93
N ILE A 35 -7.65 4.03 20.65
CA ILE A 35 -7.93 2.89 19.75
C ILE A 35 -7.35 1.60 20.34
N GLU A 36 -6.08 1.61 20.74
CA GLU A 36 -5.41 0.44 21.33
C GLU A 36 -6.12 -0.04 22.60
N HIS A 37 -6.49 0.86 23.51
CA HIS A 37 -7.25 0.51 24.71
C HIS A 37 -8.66 -0.03 24.41
N GLN A 38 -9.33 0.51 23.40
CA GLN A 38 -10.65 0.03 22.97
C GLN A 38 -10.55 -1.39 22.39
N VAL A 39 -9.56 -1.64 21.53
CA VAL A 39 -9.30 -2.98 20.98
C VAL A 39 -8.98 -3.97 22.09
N LEU A 40 -8.10 -3.61 23.03
CA LEU A 40 -7.72 -4.46 24.17
C LEU A 40 -8.91 -4.91 25.02
N ARG A 41 -9.92 -4.06 25.19
CA ARG A 41 -11.12 -4.36 25.99
C ARG A 41 -12.13 -5.26 25.29
N HIS A 42 -12.13 -5.28 23.96
CA HIS A 42 -13.15 -5.92 23.13
C HIS A 42 -12.54 -6.79 22.02
N LEU A 43 -11.33 -7.31 22.26
CA LEU A 43 -10.54 -8.01 21.25
C LEU A 43 -11.26 -9.23 20.70
N ASP A 44 -11.94 -9.99 21.56
CA ASP A 44 -12.78 -11.12 21.19
C ASP A 44 -13.86 -10.75 20.18
N SER A 45 -14.56 -9.64 20.43
CA SER A 45 -15.63 -9.13 19.56
C SER A 45 -15.08 -8.65 18.22
N TYR A 46 -13.95 -7.94 18.21
CA TYR A 46 -13.32 -7.50 16.97
C TYR A 46 -12.73 -8.67 16.17
N LEU A 47 -12.17 -9.70 16.80
CA LEU A 47 -11.70 -10.89 16.09
C LEU A 47 -12.85 -11.67 15.43
N LEU A 48 -14.01 -11.75 16.09
CA LEU A 48 -15.21 -12.37 15.50
C LEU A 48 -15.78 -11.54 14.35
N GLN A 49 -15.86 -10.22 14.52
CA GLN A 49 -16.30 -9.31 13.45
C GLN A 49 -15.36 -9.41 12.25
N LEU A 50 -14.05 -9.32 12.46
CA LEU A 50 -13.04 -9.47 11.42
C LEU A 50 -13.19 -10.79 10.66
N GLU A 51 -13.35 -11.90 11.39
CA GLU A 51 -13.53 -13.22 10.77
C GLU A 51 -14.79 -13.27 9.89
N SER A 52 -15.89 -12.64 10.34
CA SER A 52 -17.11 -12.52 9.55
C SER A 52 -16.89 -11.69 8.28
N MET A 53 -16.22 -10.53 8.39
CA MET A 53 -16.01 -9.62 7.27
C MET A 53 -15.08 -10.22 6.20
N VAL A 54 -13.98 -10.83 6.61
CA VAL A 54 -13.06 -11.51 5.67
C VAL A 54 -13.77 -12.65 4.94
N ARG A 55 -14.61 -13.43 5.64
CA ARG A 55 -15.41 -14.49 5.01
C ARG A 55 -16.46 -13.94 4.05
N ALA A 56 -17.14 -12.86 4.41
CA ALA A 56 -18.11 -12.21 3.54
C ALA A 56 -17.48 -11.71 2.23
N ALA A 57 -16.21 -11.27 2.29
CA ALA A 57 -15.43 -10.87 1.12
C ALA A 57 -14.76 -12.05 0.38
N GLY A 58 -15.11 -13.30 0.68
CA GLY A 58 -14.59 -14.50 0.00
C GLY A 58 -13.21 -14.98 0.48
N GLY A 59 -12.70 -14.44 1.59
CA GLY A 59 -11.48 -14.92 2.24
C GLY A 59 -11.72 -16.04 3.25
N VAL A 60 -10.64 -16.72 3.65
CA VAL A 60 -10.63 -17.76 4.68
C VAL A 60 -9.76 -17.32 5.84
N VAL A 61 -10.29 -17.40 7.07
CA VAL A 61 -9.54 -17.05 8.28
C VAL A 61 -9.10 -18.30 9.02
N HIS A 62 -7.82 -18.34 9.39
CA HIS A 62 -7.18 -19.36 10.20
C HIS A 62 -6.69 -18.75 11.50
N ARG A 63 -6.72 -19.52 12.60
CA ARG A 63 -6.22 -19.08 13.91
C ARG A 63 -5.04 -19.94 14.34
N ALA A 64 -3.96 -19.29 14.76
CA ALA A 64 -2.74 -19.92 15.25
C ALA A 64 -2.45 -19.48 16.69
N SER A 65 -2.29 -20.45 17.59
CA SER A 65 -1.92 -20.20 18.98
C SER A 65 -0.51 -19.66 19.14
N ASP A 66 0.40 -20.08 18.26
CA ASP A 66 1.84 -19.83 18.35
C ASP A 66 2.50 -19.89 16.97
N ALA A 67 3.81 -19.62 16.95
CA ALA A 67 4.63 -19.67 15.74
C ALA A 67 4.58 -21.03 15.02
N ALA A 68 4.59 -22.15 15.75
CA ALA A 68 4.59 -23.49 15.15
C ALA A 68 3.25 -23.80 14.48
N ALA A 69 2.14 -23.43 15.11
CA ALA A 69 0.81 -23.51 14.51
C ALA A 69 0.69 -22.63 13.25
N ALA A 70 1.18 -21.39 13.30
CA ALA A 70 1.15 -20.48 12.16
C ALA A 70 1.95 -21.04 10.98
N ASN A 71 3.19 -21.49 11.23
CA ASN A 71 4.04 -22.08 10.19
C ASN A 71 3.41 -23.33 9.56
N ARG A 72 2.81 -24.20 10.38
CA ARG A 72 2.13 -25.39 9.89
C ARG A 72 0.96 -25.04 8.96
N ILE A 73 0.11 -24.10 9.36
CA ILE A 73 -1.02 -23.64 8.53
C ILE A 73 -0.52 -23.09 7.20
N VAL A 74 0.48 -22.20 7.22
CA VAL A 74 1.05 -21.64 5.98
C VAL A 74 1.65 -22.74 5.10
N LEU A 75 2.38 -23.70 5.68
CA LEU A 75 2.95 -24.82 4.95
C LEU A 75 1.88 -25.70 4.30
N GLU A 76 0.84 -26.07 5.04
CA GLU A 76 -0.28 -26.87 4.53
C GLU A 76 -0.99 -26.17 3.37
N LEU A 77 -1.21 -24.85 3.48
CA LEU A 77 -1.82 -24.04 2.43
C LEU A 77 -0.94 -23.99 1.17
N VAL A 78 0.37 -23.73 1.32
CA VAL A 78 1.29 -23.70 0.18
C VAL A 78 1.37 -25.08 -0.47
N GLN A 79 1.57 -26.14 0.31
CA GLN A 79 1.67 -27.51 -0.20
C GLN A 79 0.37 -27.98 -0.87
N GLY A 80 -0.79 -27.53 -0.38
CA GLY A 80 -2.09 -27.80 -0.98
C GLY A 80 -2.22 -27.28 -2.42
N THR A 81 -1.47 -26.25 -2.79
CA THR A 81 -1.42 -25.74 -4.18
C THR A 81 -0.52 -26.56 -5.11
N GLY A 82 0.37 -27.38 -4.55
CA GLY A 82 1.41 -28.11 -5.28
C GLY A 82 2.61 -27.26 -5.71
N GLU A 83 2.64 -25.98 -5.37
CA GLU A 83 3.77 -25.10 -5.70
C GLU A 83 4.93 -25.29 -4.72
N SER A 84 6.16 -25.38 -5.24
CA SER A 84 7.40 -25.42 -4.47
C SER A 84 8.14 -24.08 -4.48
N GLU A 85 7.56 -23.07 -5.11
CA GLU A 85 8.13 -21.75 -5.28
C GLU A 85 7.05 -20.67 -5.12
N ILE A 86 7.31 -19.69 -4.24
CA ILE A 86 6.33 -18.67 -3.86
C ILE A 86 6.95 -17.27 -3.84
N ILE A 87 6.10 -16.24 -3.92
CA ILE A 87 6.53 -14.87 -3.60
C ILE A 87 6.41 -14.65 -2.10
N ARG A 88 7.41 -14.02 -1.47
CA ARG A 88 7.32 -13.64 -0.06
C ARG A 88 7.64 -12.17 0.15
N ALA A 89 6.76 -11.46 0.84
CA ALA A 89 7.02 -10.13 1.38
C ALA A 89 7.20 -10.18 2.89
N ASP A 90 8.42 -9.89 3.35
CA ASP A 90 8.78 -9.96 4.76
C ASP A 90 8.07 -8.91 5.62
N SER A 91 7.80 -9.32 6.85
CA SER A 91 7.27 -8.48 7.92
C SER A 91 7.86 -8.90 9.25
N ALA A 92 7.82 -7.99 10.23
CA ALA A 92 8.30 -8.28 11.59
C ALA A 92 7.70 -9.57 12.17
N LEU A 93 6.42 -9.84 11.91
CA LEU A 93 5.77 -11.07 12.39
C LEU A 93 6.24 -12.33 11.66
N THR A 94 6.36 -12.28 10.33
CA THR A 94 6.86 -13.44 9.56
C THR A 94 8.31 -13.79 9.92
N THR A 95 9.12 -12.80 10.32
CA THR A 95 10.44 -13.02 10.92
C THR A 95 10.34 -13.56 12.34
N GLU A 96 9.49 -12.98 13.20
CA GLU A 96 9.27 -13.40 14.60
C GLU A 96 8.90 -14.88 14.71
N ILE A 97 8.03 -15.38 13.84
CA ILE A 97 7.59 -16.77 13.85
C ILE A 97 8.56 -17.73 13.13
N GLY A 98 9.65 -17.23 12.54
CA GLY A 98 10.61 -18.07 11.82
C GLY A 98 10.05 -18.68 10.53
N LEU A 99 9.11 -18.00 9.86
CA LEU A 99 8.41 -18.57 8.70
C LEU A 99 9.34 -18.89 7.53
N GLY A 100 10.43 -18.13 7.38
CA GLY A 100 11.38 -18.32 6.28
C GLY A 100 12.12 -19.64 6.41
N ASP A 101 12.61 -19.91 7.60
CA ASP A 101 13.31 -21.16 7.93
C ASP A 101 12.36 -22.36 7.82
N ALA A 102 11.10 -22.20 8.24
CA ALA A 102 10.10 -23.26 8.11
C ALA A 102 9.79 -23.62 6.65
N LEU A 103 9.63 -22.61 5.77
CA LEU A 103 9.44 -22.81 4.33
C LEU A 103 10.66 -23.48 3.69
N ALA A 104 11.86 -22.99 4.00
CA ALA A 104 13.11 -23.56 3.48
C ALA A 104 13.31 -25.02 3.92
N ALA A 105 13.04 -25.34 5.19
CA ALA A 105 13.12 -26.69 5.73
C ALA A 105 12.11 -27.65 5.06
N ALA A 106 10.99 -27.13 4.58
CA ALA A 106 10.00 -27.89 3.81
C ALA A 106 10.30 -27.95 2.30
N GLY A 107 11.44 -27.42 1.84
CA GLY A 107 11.84 -27.41 0.43
C GLY A 107 11.10 -26.38 -0.43
N ILE A 108 10.45 -25.38 0.19
CA ILE A 108 9.77 -24.30 -0.54
C ILE A 108 10.74 -23.15 -0.76
N THR A 109 10.93 -22.78 -2.03
CA THR A 109 11.77 -21.65 -2.44
C THR A 109 10.97 -20.35 -2.40
N THR A 110 11.56 -19.28 -1.86
CA THR A 110 10.91 -17.96 -1.77
C THR A 110 11.60 -16.94 -2.66
N CYS A 111 10.83 -16.27 -3.53
CA CYS A 111 11.28 -15.18 -4.38
C CYS A 111 10.74 -13.86 -3.80
N GLY A 112 11.59 -12.90 -3.45
CA GLY A 112 11.11 -11.60 -2.93
C GLY A 112 12.06 -10.91 -1.98
N ASN A 113 12.77 -11.66 -1.14
CA ASN A 113 13.79 -11.12 -0.24
C ASN A 113 15.13 -10.90 -0.93
N ASP A 114 15.43 -11.71 -1.94
CA ASP A 114 16.61 -11.54 -2.76
C ASP A 114 16.56 -10.25 -3.58
N LEU A 115 15.39 -9.64 -3.83
CA LEU A 115 15.24 -8.36 -4.55
C LEU A 115 15.75 -7.13 -3.80
N ALA A 116 15.92 -7.22 -2.48
CA ALA A 116 16.59 -6.15 -1.74
C ALA A 116 18.11 -6.10 -2.05
N ALA A 117 18.67 -7.22 -2.56
CA ALA A 117 20.09 -7.40 -2.90
C ALA A 117 20.34 -7.61 -4.41
N ALA A 118 19.37 -8.17 -5.14
CA ALA A 118 19.37 -8.38 -6.56
C ALA A 118 18.67 -7.18 -7.19
N GLU A 119 19.50 -6.30 -7.73
CA GLU A 119 19.16 -5.20 -8.61
C GLU A 119 18.00 -5.58 -9.54
N GLY A 120 17.13 -4.63 -9.89
CA GLY A 120 16.01 -4.81 -10.83
C GLY A 120 16.44 -5.12 -12.28
N THR A 121 17.46 -5.96 -12.42
CA THR A 121 18.23 -6.29 -13.61
C THR A 121 18.39 -7.80 -13.79
N ASP A 122 18.03 -8.65 -12.82
CA ASP A 122 18.03 -10.11 -13.01
C ASP A 122 16.74 -10.56 -13.73
N PRO A 123 16.79 -10.87 -15.04
CA PRO A 123 15.62 -11.25 -15.81
C PRO A 123 15.05 -12.60 -15.35
N VAL A 124 15.90 -13.49 -14.81
CA VAL A 124 15.48 -14.80 -14.33
C VAL A 124 14.66 -14.65 -13.06
N LEU A 125 15.11 -13.83 -12.11
CA LEU A 125 14.34 -13.54 -10.89
C LEU A 125 13.02 -12.84 -11.22
N ARG A 126 13.02 -11.89 -12.16
CA ARG A 126 11.79 -11.23 -12.61
C ARG A 126 10.80 -12.22 -13.23
N GLU A 127 11.25 -13.09 -14.14
CA GLU A 127 10.40 -14.11 -14.74
C GLU A 127 9.82 -15.07 -13.69
N ARG A 128 10.62 -15.50 -12.71
CA ARG A 128 10.15 -16.36 -11.60
C ARG A 128 9.03 -15.69 -10.81
N LEU A 129 9.16 -14.40 -10.48
CA LEU A 129 8.12 -13.65 -9.78
C LEU A 129 6.82 -13.53 -10.61
N LEU A 130 6.93 -13.28 -11.91
CA LEU A 130 5.76 -13.17 -12.80
C LEU A 130 5.01 -14.49 -12.97
N ARG A 131 5.67 -15.63 -12.73
CA ARG A 131 5.10 -16.97 -12.86
C ARG A 131 4.59 -17.55 -11.54
N ALA A 132 5.04 -17.03 -10.41
CA ALA A 132 4.69 -17.55 -9.09
C ALA A 132 3.17 -17.46 -8.86
N LYS A 133 2.57 -18.58 -8.43
CA LYS A 133 1.11 -18.68 -8.26
C LYS A 133 0.65 -18.49 -6.82
N VAL A 134 1.58 -18.54 -5.86
CA VAL A 134 1.31 -18.36 -4.44
C VAL A 134 2.17 -17.24 -3.87
N ALA A 135 1.55 -16.40 -3.04
CA ALA A 135 2.24 -15.38 -2.26
C ALA A 135 1.99 -15.54 -0.77
N VAL A 136 3.00 -15.17 0.02
CA VAL A 136 2.90 -15.01 1.46
C VAL A 136 3.31 -13.60 1.86
N THR A 137 2.46 -12.92 2.62
CA THR A 137 2.72 -11.56 3.14
C THR A 137 2.51 -11.50 4.65
N GLY A 138 3.08 -10.47 5.28
CA GLY A 138 2.57 -10.01 6.57
C GLY A 138 1.39 -9.04 6.43
N ALA A 139 0.85 -8.62 7.57
CA ALA A 139 -0.04 -7.48 7.67
C ALA A 139 0.49 -6.48 8.70
N ASN A 140 0.50 -5.20 8.35
CA ASN A 140 0.83 -4.15 9.32
C ASN A 140 -0.34 -3.91 10.27
N PHE A 141 -1.55 -3.85 9.71
CA PHE A 141 -2.82 -3.67 10.41
C PHE A 141 -3.95 -4.39 9.68
N VAL A 142 -5.01 -4.73 10.41
CA VAL A 142 -6.25 -5.30 9.86
C VAL A 142 -7.44 -4.54 10.45
N VAL A 143 -8.35 -4.10 9.59
CA VAL A 143 -9.55 -3.35 9.97
C VAL A 143 -10.68 -4.33 10.25
N SER A 144 -11.19 -4.31 11.47
CA SER A 144 -12.22 -5.23 11.94
C SER A 144 -13.56 -5.03 11.22
N GLU A 145 -13.98 -3.78 11.02
CA GLU A 145 -15.31 -3.48 10.47
C GLU A 145 -15.50 -3.86 9.00
N SER A 146 -14.42 -3.89 8.22
CA SER A 146 -14.44 -4.17 6.78
C SER A 146 -13.71 -5.46 6.42
N GLY A 147 -12.86 -5.98 7.30
CA GLY A 147 -11.95 -7.09 6.96
C GLY A 147 -10.74 -6.67 6.13
N THR A 148 -10.54 -5.36 5.93
CA THR A 148 -9.45 -4.82 5.13
C THR A 148 -8.10 -5.10 5.78
N VAL A 149 -7.18 -5.68 5.03
CA VAL A 149 -5.78 -5.85 5.43
C VAL A 149 -4.95 -4.73 4.84
N MET A 150 -4.04 -4.16 5.64
CA MET A 150 -3.09 -3.14 5.18
C MET A 150 -1.65 -3.67 5.24
N LEU A 151 -0.95 -3.54 4.11
CA LEU A 151 0.47 -3.77 3.99
C LEU A 151 1.18 -2.46 3.62
N VAL A 152 2.22 -2.15 4.37
CA VAL A 152 3.11 -1.00 4.14
C VAL A 152 4.42 -1.52 3.59
N GLU A 153 4.83 -0.99 2.45
CA GLU A 153 6.08 -1.41 1.82
C GLU A 153 6.80 -0.26 1.08
N SER A 154 8.05 -0.52 0.70
CA SER A 154 8.83 0.43 -0.11
C SER A 154 9.44 -0.19 -1.35
N GLY A 155 9.40 -1.52 -1.46
CA GLY A 155 10.21 -2.29 -2.39
C GLY A 155 9.43 -2.91 -3.55
N GLY A 156 8.11 -2.77 -3.63
CA GLY A 156 7.22 -3.30 -4.69
C GLY A 156 6.84 -4.79 -4.56
N THR A 157 7.61 -5.60 -3.83
CA THR A 157 7.34 -7.04 -3.62
C THR A 157 5.99 -7.27 -2.94
N GLY A 158 5.60 -6.40 -2.00
CA GLY A 158 4.31 -6.49 -1.33
C GLY A 158 3.16 -6.38 -2.32
N ARG A 159 3.19 -5.37 -3.18
CA ARG A 159 2.20 -5.13 -4.22
C ARG A 159 2.18 -6.26 -5.25
N MET A 160 3.33 -6.84 -5.63
CA MET A 160 3.35 -8.07 -6.45
C MET A 160 2.58 -9.22 -5.80
N CYS A 161 2.82 -9.50 -4.51
CA CYS A 161 2.15 -10.57 -3.78
C CYS A 161 0.62 -10.44 -3.83
N LEU A 162 0.13 -9.21 -3.84
CA LEU A 162 -1.31 -8.91 -3.81
C LEU A 162 -1.94 -8.87 -5.20
N THR A 163 -1.15 -8.84 -6.27
CA THR A 163 -1.59 -8.51 -7.63
C THR A 163 -1.41 -9.65 -8.63
N LEU A 164 -0.37 -10.47 -8.50
CA LEU A 164 -0.02 -11.48 -9.53
C LEU A 164 -0.40 -12.91 -9.15
N PRO A 165 -0.11 -13.38 -7.92
CA PRO A 165 -0.41 -14.75 -7.52
C PRO A 165 -1.91 -15.03 -7.43
N ARG A 166 -2.28 -16.28 -7.70
CA ARG A 166 -3.68 -16.75 -7.60
C ARG A 166 -4.09 -17.00 -6.15
N THR A 167 -3.14 -17.39 -5.31
CA THR A 167 -3.38 -17.65 -3.87
C THR A 167 -2.53 -16.70 -3.04
N LEU A 168 -3.16 -15.95 -2.14
CA LEU A 168 -2.50 -15.05 -1.21
C LEU A 168 -2.74 -15.51 0.24
N ILE A 169 -1.65 -15.67 0.98
CA ILE A 169 -1.67 -16.01 2.41
C ILE A 169 -1.07 -14.84 3.19
N SER A 170 -1.87 -14.19 4.03
CA SER A 170 -1.42 -13.07 4.85
C SER A 170 -1.38 -13.45 6.32
N VAL A 171 -0.27 -13.13 6.99
CA VAL A 171 -0.04 -13.43 8.41
C VAL A 171 -0.15 -12.14 9.22
N ALA A 172 -1.07 -12.11 10.19
CA ALA A 172 -1.33 -10.95 11.03
C ALA A 172 -1.35 -11.34 12.51
N GLY A 173 -0.78 -10.49 13.36
CA GLY A 173 -0.86 -10.67 14.81
C GLY A 173 -2.22 -10.18 15.31
N ILE A 174 -2.78 -10.82 16.32
CA ILE A 174 -4.05 -10.36 16.93
C ILE A 174 -3.92 -8.98 17.60
N ASP A 175 -2.70 -8.47 17.79
CA ASP A 175 -2.39 -7.12 18.28
C ASP A 175 -2.45 -6.04 17.18
N ARG A 176 -2.71 -6.43 15.92
CA ARG A 176 -2.71 -5.55 14.74
C ARG A 176 -4.11 -5.09 14.31
N ILE A 177 -5.10 -5.31 15.14
CA ILE A 177 -6.49 -4.95 14.86
C ILE A 177 -6.71 -3.44 15.02
N VAL A 178 -7.43 -2.87 14.07
CA VAL A 178 -7.97 -1.51 14.07
C VAL A 178 -9.49 -1.65 13.96
N PRO A 179 -10.31 -1.00 14.80
CA PRO A 179 -11.76 -1.21 14.78
C PRO A 179 -12.40 -0.78 13.46
N THR A 180 -12.19 0.47 13.05
CA THR A 180 -12.86 1.08 11.91
C THR A 180 -11.90 1.60 10.84
N TRP A 181 -12.37 1.76 9.61
CA TRP A 181 -11.69 2.44 8.51
C TRP A 181 -11.25 3.85 8.92
N ARG A 182 -12.10 4.55 9.66
CA ARG A 182 -11.78 5.87 10.24
C ARG A 182 -10.68 5.81 11.30
N ASP A 183 -10.52 4.70 12.02
CA ASP A 183 -9.39 4.52 12.94
C ASP A 183 -8.07 4.29 12.20
N LEU A 184 -8.12 3.71 10.99
CA LEU A 184 -6.93 3.53 10.14
C LEU A 184 -6.31 4.88 9.75
N GLU A 185 -7.11 5.93 9.59
CA GLU A 185 -6.66 7.32 9.40
C GLU A 185 -5.54 7.71 10.39
N VAL A 186 -5.72 7.40 11.67
CA VAL A 186 -4.74 7.74 12.73
C VAL A 186 -3.43 6.98 12.54
N VAL A 187 -3.51 5.72 12.14
CA VAL A 187 -2.34 4.89 11.81
C VAL A 187 -1.57 5.53 10.66
N LEU A 188 -2.27 5.86 9.57
CA LEU A 188 -1.69 6.43 8.36
C LEU A 188 -1.03 7.78 8.64
N GLU A 189 -1.67 8.63 9.46
CA GLU A 189 -1.11 9.94 9.83
C GLU A 189 0.14 9.83 10.72
N LEU A 190 0.16 8.86 11.63
CA LEU A 190 1.34 8.55 12.43
C LEU A 190 2.50 7.99 11.59
N LEU A 191 2.20 7.27 10.51
CA LEU A 191 3.18 6.79 9.54
C LEU A 191 3.70 7.92 8.64
N ALA A 192 2.82 8.79 8.13
CA ALA A 192 3.17 9.90 7.26
C ALA A 192 4.13 10.89 7.95
N GLY A 193 3.90 11.18 9.23
CA GLY A 193 4.85 11.90 10.08
C GLY A 193 5.28 13.27 9.54
N GLY A 194 4.40 14.00 8.86
CA GLY A 194 4.68 15.27 8.16
C GLY A 194 5.10 15.10 6.70
N GLY A 195 4.61 14.06 6.03
CA GLY A 195 4.78 13.80 4.59
C GLY A 195 6.13 13.23 4.15
N GLU A 196 7.24 13.70 4.72
CA GLU A 196 8.61 13.26 4.37
C GLU A 196 8.91 11.81 4.76
N ARG A 197 8.09 11.23 5.64
CA ARG A 197 8.27 9.87 6.16
C ARG A 197 7.27 8.88 5.58
N MET A 198 6.39 9.32 4.69
CA MET A 198 5.38 8.46 4.07
C MET A 198 6.07 7.24 3.41
N PRO A 199 5.61 6.02 3.72
CA PRO A 199 6.00 4.84 2.96
C PRO A 199 5.72 5.04 1.47
N ARG A 200 6.58 4.48 0.60
CA ARG A 200 6.45 4.70 -0.85
C ARG A 200 5.22 4.04 -1.43
N CYS A 201 4.80 2.91 -0.85
CA CYS A 201 3.58 2.25 -1.23
C CYS A 201 2.84 1.69 -0.01
N ILE A 202 1.52 1.84 0.00
CA ILE A 202 0.61 1.17 0.92
C ILE A 202 -0.43 0.47 0.06
N SER A 203 -0.65 -0.81 0.32
CA SER A 203 -1.72 -1.56 -0.33
C SER A 203 -2.74 -1.98 0.72
N THR A 204 -4.01 -1.76 0.40
CA THR A 204 -5.12 -2.30 1.19
C THR A 204 -6.00 -3.18 0.31
N TRP A 205 -6.49 -4.27 0.86
CA TRP A 205 -7.39 -5.18 0.16
C TRP A 205 -8.30 -5.87 1.16
N THR A 206 -9.45 -6.30 0.67
CA THR A 206 -10.45 -7.01 1.44
C THR A 206 -10.85 -8.24 0.64
N GLY A 207 -10.56 -9.43 1.15
CA GLY A 207 -10.99 -10.67 0.50
C GLY A 207 -10.40 -10.89 -0.90
N VAL A 208 -11.25 -11.34 -1.82
CA VAL A 208 -10.93 -11.59 -3.24
C VAL A 208 -11.75 -10.66 -4.14
N ILE A 209 -11.16 -10.23 -5.25
CA ILE A 209 -11.80 -9.31 -6.20
C ILE A 209 -11.69 -9.94 -7.58
N ASP A 210 -12.82 -10.07 -8.27
CA ASP A 210 -12.85 -10.69 -9.59
C ASP A 210 -12.01 -9.87 -10.58
N GLY A 211 -11.17 -10.57 -11.34
CA GLY A 211 -10.22 -9.95 -12.29
C GLY A 211 -9.05 -9.15 -11.68
N ASP A 212 -8.95 -8.98 -10.35
CA ASP A 212 -7.88 -8.18 -9.73
C ASP A 212 -7.17 -8.88 -8.56
N GLY A 213 -6.11 -9.63 -8.89
CA GLY A 213 -5.21 -10.25 -7.92
C GLY A 213 -5.60 -11.69 -7.54
N PRO A 214 -5.51 -12.07 -6.25
CA PRO A 214 -5.73 -13.45 -5.83
C PRO A 214 -7.19 -13.87 -5.97
N ARG A 215 -7.37 -15.13 -6.40
CA ARG A 215 -8.64 -15.85 -6.46
C ARG A 215 -8.93 -16.61 -5.17
N GLU A 216 -7.89 -16.85 -4.37
CA GLU A 216 -7.96 -17.46 -3.06
C GLU A 216 -7.21 -16.59 -2.06
N PHE A 217 -7.88 -16.18 -0.98
CA PHE A 217 -7.29 -15.36 0.06
C PHE A 217 -7.38 -16.05 1.42
N HIS A 218 -6.26 -16.16 2.12
CA HIS A 218 -6.16 -16.71 3.46
C HIS A 218 -5.56 -15.69 4.43
N LEU A 219 -6.23 -15.45 5.55
CA LEU A 219 -5.72 -14.64 6.67
C LEU A 219 -5.40 -15.55 7.86
N VAL A 220 -4.13 -15.62 8.24
CA VAL A 220 -3.66 -16.37 9.42
C VAL A 220 -3.48 -15.41 10.58
N LEU A 221 -4.37 -15.49 11.57
CA LEU A 221 -4.33 -14.70 12.81
C LEU A 221 -3.48 -15.41 13.86
N VAL A 222 -2.42 -14.74 14.32
CA VAL A 222 -1.41 -15.31 15.22
C VAL A 222 -1.52 -14.67 16.60
N ASP A 223 -1.75 -15.49 17.62
CA ASP A 223 -1.63 -15.09 19.03
C ASP A 223 -0.16 -15.03 19.42
N ASN A 224 0.55 -16.16 19.48
CA ASN A 224 1.97 -16.22 19.87
C ASN A 224 2.25 -15.36 21.12
N VAL A 225 1.57 -15.70 22.22
CA VAL A 225 1.58 -15.04 23.54
C VAL A 225 1.08 -13.58 23.59
N ARG A 226 0.49 -13.04 22.51
CA ARG A 226 -0.12 -11.70 22.46
C ARG A 226 -1.30 -11.58 23.41
N THR A 227 -2.19 -12.56 23.51
CA THR A 227 -3.35 -12.52 24.43
C THR A 227 -2.90 -12.22 25.86
N ARG A 228 -1.83 -12.87 26.32
CA ARG A 228 -1.25 -12.62 27.66
C ARG A 228 -0.65 -11.22 27.77
N ALA A 229 0.15 -10.80 26.79
CA ALA A 229 0.79 -9.48 26.80
C ALA A 229 -0.25 -8.33 26.80
N LEU A 230 -1.30 -8.49 26.00
CA LEU A 230 -2.44 -7.57 25.89
C LEU A 230 -3.25 -7.52 27.20
N ALA A 231 -3.46 -8.67 27.87
CA ALA A 231 -4.13 -8.71 29.18
C ALA A 231 -3.34 -7.96 30.26
N GLU A 232 -2.01 -8.14 30.32
CA GLU A 232 -1.15 -7.38 31.24
C GLU A 232 -1.16 -5.88 30.95
N GLU A 233 -1.19 -5.49 29.67
CA GLU A 233 -1.29 -4.10 29.27
C GLU A 233 -2.62 -3.48 29.66
N LEU A 234 -3.72 -4.22 29.51
CA LEU A 234 -5.05 -3.80 29.95
C LEU A 234 -5.11 -3.57 31.46
N VAL A 235 -4.46 -4.43 32.26
CA VAL A 235 -4.32 -4.25 33.71
C VAL A 235 -3.50 -2.99 34.02
N ARG A 236 -2.35 -2.78 33.35
CA ARG A 236 -1.55 -1.56 33.53
C ARG A 236 -2.35 -0.30 33.20
N ALA A 237 -3.08 -0.31 32.08
CA ALA A 237 -3.93 0.82 31.68
C ALA A 237 -5.06 1.07 32.69
N ALA A 238 -5.63 0.01 33.29
CA ALA A 238 -6.63 0.11 34.36
C ALA A 238 -6.16 0.91 35.57
N LEU A 239 -4.89 0.74 35.94
CA LEU A 239 -4.29 1.36 37.12
C LEU A 239 -3.94 2.83 36.90
N LEU A 240 -3.89 3.27 35.63
CA LEU A 240 -3.46 4.62 35.24
C LEU A 240 -4.61 5.57 34.87
N THR A 241 -5.86 5.06 34.72
CA THR A 241 -6.99 5.87 34.22
C THR A 241 -8.28 5.66 35.01
N ASP A 242 -8.95 6.76 35.35
CA ASP A 242 -10.34 6.78 35.82
C ASP A 242 -11.27 6.56 34.61
N ARG A 243 -12.19 5.58 34.68
CA ARG A 243 -12.75 4.92 33.48
C ARG A 243 -14.15 5.43 33.11
N HIS A 244 -14.28 6.01 31.91
CA HIS A 244 -15.44 5.81 31.02
C HIS A 244 -14.94 5.45 29.61
N ALA A 245 -15.74 4.74 28.83
CA ALA A 245 -15.48 4.51 27.41
C ALA A 245 -15.61 5.85 26.67
N THR A 246 -14.48 6.52 26.46
CA THR A 246 -14.44 7.74 25.67
C THR A 246 -14.32 7.36 24.20
N ALA A 247 -15.10 8.02 23.35
CA ALA A 247 -14.89 7.98 21.91
C ALA A 247 -13.43 8.31 21.59
N VAL A 248 -12.87 7.68 20.55
CA VAL A 248 -11.51 7.98 20.07
C VAL A 248 -11.42 9.49 19.78
N PRO A 249 -10.56 10.25 20.49
CA PRO A 249 -10.39 11.69 20.23
C PRO A 249 -10.03 11.96 18.77
N ARG A 250 -10.52 13.07 18.22
CA ARG A 250 -10.28 13.47 16.81
C ARG A 250 -9.85 14.93 16.69
N GLU A 251 -9.20 15.43 17.74
CA GLU A 251 -8.81 16.85 17.88
C GLU A 251 -7.51 17.18 17.12
N TYR A 252 -6.84 16.17 16.57
CA TYR A 252 -5.67 16.34 15.69
C TYR A 252 -6.02 17.07 14.39
N LEU A 253 -5.02 17.64 13.74
CA LEU A 253 -5.18 18.34 12.47
C LEU A 253 -5.66 17.35 11.40
N ARG A 254 -6.81 17.65 10.82
CA ARG A 254 -7.40 16.87 9.70
C ARG A 254 -7.13 17.49 8.32
N HIS A 255 -6.19 18.44 8.28
CA HIS A 255 -5.71 19.13 7.11
C HIS A 255 -4.18 19.32 7.19
N ALA A 256 -3.55 19.70 6.08
CA ALA A 256 -2.11 19.91 6.01
C ALA A 256 -1.67 21.01 7.01
N PRO A 257 -0.67 20.76 7.89
CA PRO A 257 -0.23 21.76 8.86
C PRO A 257 0.23 23.07 8.20
N GLY A 258 -0.34 24.19 8.65
CA GLY A 258 0.01 25.53 8.15
C GLY A 258 -0.62 25.90 6.81
N ILE A 259 -1.47 25.05 6.24
CA ILE A 259 -2.23 25.32 5.02
C ILE A 259 -3.72 25.33 5.34
N GLU A 260 -4.41 26.41 4.98
CA GLU A 260 -5.86 26.47 5.06
C GLU A 260 -6.49 25.56 3.98
N PRO A 261 -7.43 24.65 4.32
CA PRO A 261 -7.99 23.70 3.35
C PRO A 261 -8.63 24.33 2.11
N HIS A 262 -9.17 25.54 2.26
CA HIS A 262 -9.84 26.28 1.20
C HIS A 262 -8.83 27.00 0.27
N ASP A 263 -7.57 27.14 0.66
CA ASP A 263 -6.51 27.69 -0.18
C ASP A 263 -6.01 26.63 -1.16
N ARG A 264 -6.77 26.46 -2.26
CA ARG A 264 -6.45 25.48 -3.31
C ARG A 264 -5.06 25.71 -3.91
N THR A 265 -4.65 26.95 -4.08
CA THR A 265 -3.33 27.29 -4.63
C THR A 265 -2.20 26.76 -3.73
N ALA A 266 -2.33 26.94 -2.41
CA ALA A 266 -1.36 26.43 -1.46
C ALA A 266 -1.35 24.89 -1.38
N VAL A 267 -2.53 24.25 -1.38
CA VAL A 267 -2.66 22.78 -1.38
C VAL A 267 -1.99 22.17 -2.61
N LEU A 268 -2.27 22.69 -3.81
CA LEU A 268 -1.68 22.19 -5.05
C LEU A 268 -0.17 22.44 -5.10
N SER A 269 0.29 23.60 -4.61
CA SER A 269 1.73 23.91 -4.53
C SER A 269 2.46 22.95 -3.58
N LEU A 270 1.88 22.63 -2.43
CA LEU A 270 2.41 21.65 -1.49
C LEU A 270 2.49 20.25 -2.12
N PHE A 271 1.44 19.81 -2.82
CA PHE A 271 1.44 18.53 -3.52
C PHE A 271 2.57 18.43 -4.54
N VAL A 272 2.79 19.50 -5.33
CA VAL A 272 3.87 19.56 -6.33
C VAL A 272 5.25 19.51 -5.68
N GLU A 273 5.46 20.28 -4.62
CA GLU A 273 6.73 20.30 -3.87
C GLU A 273 7.04 18.91 -3.29
N ARG A 274 6.07 18.30 -2.60
CA ARG A 274 6.22 17.00 -1.95
C ARG A 274 6.38 15.86 -2.96
N SER A 275 5.69 15.92 -4.10
CA SER A 275 5.84 14.92 -5.18
C SER A 275 7.26 14.92 -5.75
N LYS A 276 7.84 16.12 -6.00
CA LYS A 276 9.24 16.26 -6.41
C LYS A 276 10.19 15.73 -5.35
N HIS A 277 9.94 16.04 -4.08
CA HIS A 277 10.75 15.52 -2.96
C HIS A 277 10.77 13.98 -2.92
N HIS A 278 9.65 13.34 -3.28
CA HIS A 278 9.56 11.88 -3.31
C HIS A 278 10.09 11.22 -4.58
N GLY A 279 10.51 12.02 -5.58
CA GLY A 279 11.17 11.54 -6.80
C GLY A 279 10.24 11.31 -7.98
N ALA A 280 9.00 11.82 -7.94
CA ALA A 280 8.11 11.82 -9.10
C ALA A 280 8.47 12.97 -10.06
N GLU A 281 8.38 12.73 -11.36
CA GLU A 281 8.27 13.80 -12.37
C GLU A 281 6.86 14.39 -12.24
N ILE A 282 6.72 15.71 -12.18
CA ILE A 282 5.41 16.34 -12.05
C ILE A 282 5.27 17.57 -12.95
N HIS A 283 4.17 17.63 -13.69
CA HIS A 283 3.79 18.73 -14.58
C HIS A 283 2.48 19.36 -14.11
N ARG A 284 2.38 20.69 -14.21
CA ARG A 284 1.14 21.45 -14.00
C ARG A 284 0.67 21.94 -15.36
N VAL A 285 -0.57 21.63 -15.74
CA VAL A 285 -1.09 21.88 -17.09
C VAL A 285 -2.57 22.25 -17.05
N THR A 286 -3.06 22.92 -18.09
CA THR A 286 -4.51 23.03 -18.34
C THR A 286 -5.05 21.75 -19.00
N ALA A 287 -6.36 21.64 -19.13
CA ALA A 287 -7.00 20.52 -19.83
C ALA A 287 -6.58 20.44 -21.32
N ASP A 288 -6.34 21.57 -21.97
CA ASP A 288 -5.93 21.65 -23.37
C ASP A 288 -4.46 21.25 -23.59
N GLU A 289 -3.60 21.49 -22.60
CA GLU A 289 -2.18 21.13 -22.62
C GLU A 289 -1.93 19.65 -22.28
N LEU A 290 -2.92 18.97 -21.70
CA LEU A 290 -2.80 17.60 -21.21
C LEU A 290 -2.40 16.59 -22.31
N PRO A 291 -3.05 16.51 -23.49
CA PRO A 291 -2.67 15.55 -24.54
C PRO A 291 -1.22 15.71 -25.02
N ALA A 292 -0.77 16.95 -25.21
CA ALA A 292 0.60 17.26 -25.61
C ALA A 292 1.61 16.86 -24.51
N THR A 293 1.24 17.05 -23.24
CA THR A 293 2.08 16.69 -22.10
C THR A 293 2.19 15.18 -21.93
N VAL A 294 1.10 14.43 -22.08
CA VAL A 294 1.10 12.95 -22.10
C VAL A 294 1.98 12.45 -23.24
N THR A 295 1.80 12.98 -24.45
CA THR A 295 2.61 12.64 -25.63
C THR A 295 4.10 12.91 -25.41
N GLY A 296 4.43 14.07 -24.85
CA GLY A 296 5.80 14.45 -24.52
C GLY A 296 6.43 13.53 -23.48
N ALA A 297 5.70 13.16 -22.43
CA ALA A 297 6.18 12.25 -21.39
C ALA A 297 6.42 10.82 -21.94
N LEU A 298 5.47 10.27 -22.70
CA LEU A 298 5.61 8.95 -23.34
C LEU A 298 6.80 8.91 -24.29
N THR A 299 6.95 9.94 -25.13
CA THR A 299 8.05 10.04 -26.09
C THR A 299 9.41 10.19 -25.39
N ARG A 300 9.50 11.07 -24.38
CA ARG A 300 10.72 11.26 -23.57
C ARG A 300 11.18 9.95 -22.93
N HIS A 301 10.23 9.11 -22.54
CA HIS A 301 10.52 7.83 -21.89
C HIS A 301 10.67 6.66 -22.86
N GLY A 302 10.53 6.88 -24.16
CA GLY A 302 10.71 5.85 -25.19
C GLY A 302 9.59 4.81 -25.23
N ALA A 303 8.38 5.17 -24.80
CA ALA A 303 7.25 4.26 -24.83
C ALA A 303 6.72 4.11 -26.26
N HIS A 304 6.51 2.86 -26.68
CA HIS A 304 5.86 2.47 -27.95
C HIS A 304 4.58 1.67 -27.72
N SER A 305 4.36 1.20 -26.49
CA SER A 305 3.17 0.48 -26.07
C SER A 305 2.67 1.03 -24.74
N VAL A 306 1.37 1.33 -24.69
CA VAL A 306 0.72 1.91 -23.53
C VAL A 306 -0.54 1.12 -23.19
N VAL A 307 -0.68 0.70 -21.94
CA VAL A 307 -2.01 0.33 -21.42
C VAL A 307 -2.75 1.60 -21.01
N ALA A 308 -3.98 1.74 -21.48
CA ALA A 308 -4.91 2.81 -21.08
C ALA A 308 -6.22 2.14 -20.63
N PRO A 309 -6.51 2.10 -19.32
CA PRO A 309 -7.72 1.48 -18.82
C PRO A 309 -8.99 2.19 -19.28
N ASP A 310 -10.10 1.45 -19.28
CA ASP A 310 -11.43 1.99 -19.52
C ASP A 310 -11.72 3.20 -18.63
N GLY A 311 -12.16 4.30 -19.24
CA GLY A 311 -12.37 5.59 -18.59
C GLY A 311 -11.24 6.59 -18.80
N VAL A 312 -10.07 6.18 -19.31
CA VAL A 312 -9.07 7.12 -19.83
C VAL A 312 -9.58 7.73 -21.15
N PRO A 313 -9.74 9.06 -21.26
CA PRO A 313 -10.19 9.68 -22.50
C PRO A 313 -9.22 9.42 -23.66
N ALA A 314 -9.74 8.93 -24.78
CA ALA A 314 -8.93 8.67 -25.98
C ALA A 314 -8.18 9.92 -26.48
N SER A 315 -8.72 11.12 -26.21
CA SER A 315 -8.08 12.40 -26.55
C SER A 315 -6.73 12.59 -25.87
N TRP A 316 -6.48 12.00 -24.70
CA TRP A 316 -5.17 12.11 -24.02
C TRP A 316 -4.05 11.43 -24.79
N LEU A 317 -4.38 10.40 -25.59
CA LEU A 317 -3.44 9.57 -26.32
C LEU A 317 -3.54 9.74 -27.84
N ALA A 318 -4.46 10.57 -28.33
CA ALA A 318 -4.74 10.69 -29.76
C ALA A 318 -3.51 11.12 -30.57
N GLU A 319 -2.76 12.11 -30.09
CA GLU A 319 -1.53 12.58 -30.74
C GLU A 319 -0.44 11.50 -30.72
N TRP A 320 -0.14 10.94 -29.54
CA TRP A 320 0.89 9.90 -29.39
C TRP A 320 0.59 8.63 -30.20
N SER A 321 -0.67 8.17 -30.23
CA SER A 321 -1.08 6.95 -30.93
C SER A 321 -1.15 7.09 -32.45
N ALA A 322 -1.21 8.33 -32.97
CA ALA A 322 -1.12 8.58 -34.41
C ALA A 322 0.31 8.41 -34.97
N ALA A 323 1.33 8.45 -34.12
CA ALA A 323 2.72 8.29 -34.54
C ALA A 323 3.02 6.82 -34.94
N PRO A 324 3.73 6.57 -36.05
CA PRO A 324 4.04 5.21 -36.50
C PRO A 324 4.79 4.39 -35.45
N GLY A 325 4.32 3.16 -35.21
CA GLY A 325 4.94 2.21 -34.26
C GLY A 325 4.40 2.30 -32.83
N ASN A 326 3.63 3.34 -32.51
CA ASN A 326 2.98 3.46 -31.20
C ASN A 326 1.64 2.71 -31.20
N ARG A 327 1.32 2.08 -30.08
CA ARG A 327 0.05 1.36 -29.90
C ARG A 327 -0.51 1.53 -28.49
N VAL A 328 -1.81 1.75 -28.42
CA VAL A 328 -2.58 1.59 -27.19
C VAL A 328 -3.00 0.12 -27.11
N VAL A 329 -2.74 -0.52 -25.99
CA VAL A 329 -3.03 -1.94 -25.73
C VAL A 329 -4.17 -2.01 -24.73
N ALA A 330 -5.26 -2.69 -25.12
CA ALA A 330 -6.37 -2.97 -24.22
C ALA A 330 -5.99 -4.09 -23.25
N ASP A 331 -6.48 -4.02 -22.01
CA ASP A 331 -6.40 -5.11 -21.02
C ASP A 331 -7.65 -6.01 -21.09
N GLU A 332 -8.19 -6.19 -22.30
CA GLU A 332 -9.37 -7.00 -22.59
C GLU A 332 -9.15 -7.90 -23.83
N PRO A 333 -9.16 -9.25 -23.67
CA PRO A 333 -9.14 -9.97 -22.40
C PRO A 333 -7.90 -9.64 -21.56
N GLU A 334 -7.95 -9.93 -20.26
CA GLU A 334 -6.87 -9.62 -19.31
C GLU A 334 -5.49 -10.07 -19.81
N LEU A 335 -4.56 -9.11 -19.90
CA LEU A 335 -3.16 -9.37 -20.21
C LEU A 335 -2.51 -10.17 -19.08
N THR A 336 -1.70 -11.15 -19.43
CA THR A 336 -0.91 -11.89 -18.45
C THR A 336 0.20 -11.02 -17.85
N PRO A 337 0.72 -11.35 -16.65
CA PRO A 337 1.87 -10.64 -16.08
C PRO A 337 3.08 -10.56 -17.03
N LEU A 338 3.33 -11.60 -17.83
CA LEU A 338 4.43 -11.62 -18.81
C LEU A 338 4.16 -10.73 -20.04
N GLU A 339 2.90 -10.50 -20.40
CA GLU A 339 2.54 -9.57 -21.47
C GLU A 339 2.62 -8.12 -20.99
N LEU A 340 2.09 -7.84 -19.80
CA LEU A 340 2.19 -6.52 -19.16
C LEU A 340 3.64 -6.11 -18.91
N ASP A 341 4.53 -7.06 -18.59
CA ASP A 341 5.96 -6.82 -18.42
C ASP A 341 6.66 -6.30 -19.69
N ARG A 342 6.06 -6.55 -20.86
CA ARG A 342 6.57 -6.08 -22.16
C ARG A 342 5.94 -4.75 -22.59
N ILE A 343 5.02 -4.21 -21.80
CA ILE A 343 4.40 -2.92 -22.08
C ILE A 343 5.27 -1.81 -21.48
N ASP A 344 5.53 -0.77 -22.27
CA ASP A 344 6.47 0.29 -21.88
C ASP A 344 5.89 1.22 -20.81
N ALA A 345 4.60 1.51 -20.90
CA ALA A 345 3.95 2.44 -19.98
C ALA A 345 2.46 2.14 -19.73
N VAL A 346 1.94 2.74 -18.67
CA VAL A 346 0.51 2.82 -18.39
C VAL A 346 0.12 4.29 -18.18
N VAL A 347 -1.04 4.68 -18.71
CA VAL A 347 -1.65 5.98 -18.46
C VAL A 347 -2.93 5.77 -17.66
N THR A 348 -3.06 6.40 -16.50
CA THR A 348 -4.25 6.29 -15.64
C THR A 348 -4.76 7.65 -15.16
N SER A 349 -5.99 7.67 -14.67
CA SER A 349 -6.43 8.64 -13.67
C SER A 349 -6.12 8.12 -12.25
N CYS A 350 -6.69 8.74 -11.22
CA CYS A 350 -6.62 8.31 -9.83
C CYS A 350 -7.97 8.52 -9.14
N ALA A 351 -8.16 7.93 -7.97
CA ALA A 351 -9.33 8.17 -7.12
C ALA A 351 -9.16 9.48 -6.34
N ALA A 352 -7.98 9.67 -5.73
CA ALA A 352 -7.65 10.82 -4.91
C ALA A 352 -6.13 11.05 -4.85
N ALA A 353 -5.74 12.25 -4.42
CA ALA A 353 -4.37 12.58 -4.07
C ALA A 353 -4.32 13.38 -2.76
N VAL A 354 -3.19 13.32 -2.05
CA VAL A 354 -2.99 13.98 -0.76
C VAL A 354 -1.75 14.86 -0.84
N ALA A 355 -1.92 16.17 -0.63
CA ALA A 355 -0.84 17.16 -0.69
C ALA A 355 0.24 16.93 0.36
N ASP A 356 -0.12 16.84 1.65
CA ASP A 356 0.85 16.75 2.75
C ASP A 356 1.78 15.54 2.60
N SER A 357 1.22 14.39 2.20
CA SER A 357 2.00 13.16 2.02
C SER A 357 2.52 12.92 0.60
N ALA A 358 2.12 13.77 -0.36
CA ALA A 358 2.27 13.53 -1.80
C ALA A 358 1.90 12.12 -2.23
N THR A 359 0.76 11.62 -1.73
CA THR A 359 0.28 10.28 -2.03
C THR A 359 -0.84 10.34 -3.05
N VAL A 360 -0.80 9.50 -4.06
CA VAL A 360 -1.88 9.26 -5.01
C VAL A 360 -2.50 7.91 -4.71
N VAL A 361 -3.82 7.80 -4.82
CA VAL A 361 -4.60 6.60 -4.51
C VAL A 361 -5.32 6.11 -5.76
N LEU A 362 -5.15 4.83 -6.07
CA LEU A 362 -5.99 4.10 -7.01
C LEU A 362 -6.95 3.19 -6.24
N ASP A 363 -8.19 3.08 -6.69
CA ASP A 363 -9.25 2.25 -6.11
C ASP A 363 -9.85 1.26 -7.13
N GLY A 364 -9.26 1.16 -8.33
CA GLY A 364 -9.78 0.33 -9.42
C GLY A 364 -10.97 0.95 -10.16
N GLY A 365 -11.27 2.23 -9.90
CA GLY A 365 -12.33 2.96 -10.58
C GLY A 365 -12.04 3.31 -12.04
N SER A 366 -12.95 4.09 -12.64
CA SER A 366 -12.86 4.57 -14.02
C SER A 366 -11.51 5.25 -14.30
N GLY A 367 -10.87 4.85 -15.38
CA GLY A 367 -9.58 5.33 -15.85
C GLY A 367 -8.37 4.75 -15.09
N GLN A 368 -8.54 3.77 -14.20
CA GLN A 368 -7.47 3.24 -13.37
C GLN A 368 -7.16 1.76 -13.66
N GLY A 369 -8.19 0.98 -13.99
CA GLY A 369 -8.07 -0.47 -14.24
C GLY A 369 -7.71 -1.28 -12.99
N ARG A 370 -7.48 -2.58 -13.16
CA ARG A 370 -6.97 -3.47 -12.11
C ARG A 370 -5.52 -3.14 -11.74
N ARG A 371 -4.98 -3.74 -10.68
CA ARG A 371 -3.67 -3.36 -10.12
C ARG A 371 -2.47 -3.73 -10.99
N ALA A 372 -2.56 -4.76 -11.83
CA ALA A 372 -1.40 -5.30 -12.57
C ALA A 372 -0.81 -4.31 -13.59
N PRO A 373 -1.60 -3.63 -14.45
CA PRO A 373 -1.09 -2.63 -15.38
C PRO A 373 -0.41 -1.42 -14.73
N THR A 374 -0.68 -1.12 -13.45
CA THR A 374 -0.02 -0.03 -12.72
C THR A 374 1.19 -0.48 -11.91
N LEU A 375 1.53 -1.77 -11.97
CA LEU A 375 2.67 -2.38 -11.28
C LEU A 375 3.79 -2.79 -12.25
N LEU A 376 3.44 -3.35 -13.40
CA LEU A 376 4.41 -4.05 -14.25
C LEU A 376 5.13 -3.17 -15.29
N PRO A 377 4.44 -2.29 -16.04
CA PRO A 377 5.10 -1.34 -16.94
C PRO A 377 6.09 -0.45 -16.19
N ASP A 378 7.21 -0.14 -16.84
CA ASP A 378 8.31 0.59 -16.20
C ASP A 378 8.01 2.09 -15.99
N CYS A 379 7.03 2.61 -16.72
CA CYS A 379 6.57 3.98 -16.64
C CYS A 379 5.07 4.04 -16.30
N HIS A 380 4.73 4.76 -15.24
CA HIS A 380 3.35 5.07 -14.88
C HIS A 380 3.13 6.58 -15.02
N ILE A 381 2.26 6.98 -15.94
CA ILE A 381 1.76 8.34 -16.07
C ILE A 381 0.39 8.39 -15.40
N CYS A 382 0.26 9.17 -14.33
CA CYS A 382 -0.98 9.34 -13.60
C CYS A 382 -1.47 10.78 -13.73
N VAL A 383 -2.65 10.94 -14.32
CA VAL A 383 -3.33 12.23 -14.44
C VAL A 383 -4.16 12.48 -13.17
N VAL A 384 -3.83 13.56 -12.48
CA VAL A 384 -4.47 13.98 -11.23
C VAL A 384 -5.18 15.30 -11.49
N ARG A 385 -6.49 15.36 -11.30
CA ARG A 385 -7.23 16.63 -11.43
C ARG A 385 -7.12 17.44 -10.14
N ALA A 386 -7.10 18.76 -10.25
CA ALA A 386 -6.96 19.66 -9.11
C ALA A 386 -8.00 19.40 -8.01
N GLU A 387 -9.24 19.06 -8.35
CA GLU A 387 -10.31 18.73 -7.41
C GLU A 387 -10.10 17.42 -6.64
N GLN A 388 -9.24 16.53 -7.14
CA GLN A 388 -8.92 15.26 -6.50
C GLN A 388 -7.83 15.38 -5.43
N VAL A 389 -7.16 16.55 -5.34
CA VAL A 389 -6.06 16.79 -4.39
C VAL A 389 -6.62 17.28 -3.06
N ALA A 390 -6.72 16.40 -2.08
CA ALA A 390 -6.98 16.75 -0.69
C ALA A 390 -5.73 17.37 -0.03
N SER A 391 -5.93 18.13 1.05
CA SER A 391 -4.81 18.67 1.81
C SER A 391 -4.10 17.58 2.63
N ALA A 392 -4.86 16.67 3.25
CA ALA A 392 -4.37 15.61 4.13
C ALA A 392 -5.13 14.28 3.99
N ILE A 393 -4.56 13.21 4.55
CA ILE A 393 -5.13 11.84 4.53
C ILE A 393 -6.58 11.77 5.07
N PRO A 394 -6.96 12.49 6.15
CA PRO A 394 -8.31 12.45 6.71
C PRO A 394 -9.43 12.85 5.76
N GLU A 395 -9.15 13.75 4.82
CA GLU A 395 -10.10 14.17 3.79
C GLU A 395 -10.32 13.05 2.76
N VAL A 396 -9.27 12.29 2.43
CA VAL A 396 -9.33 11.17 1.48
C VAL A 396 -9.95 9.92 2.10
N ILE A 397 -9.62 9.58 3.35
CA ILE A 397 -10.20 8.43 4.04
C ILE A 397 -11.73 8.52 4.12
N ALA A 398 -12.28 9.73 4.23
CA ALA A 398 -13.73 9.95 4.31
C ALA A 398 -14.49 9.62 3.01
N VAL A 399 -13.80 9.55 1.86
CA VAL A 399 -14.44 9.35 0.54
C VAL A 399 -14.03 8.05 -0.14
N LEU A 400 -13.00 7.35 0.36
CA LEU A 400 -12.59 6.06 -0.16
C LEU A 400 -13.47 4.93 0.38
N ASP A 401 -13.74 3.97 -0.50
CA ASP A 401 -14.43 2.73 -0.18
C ASP A 401 -13.43 1.66 0.31
N PRO A 402 -13.50 1.21 1.57
CA PRO A 402 -12.58 0.21 2.13
C PRO A 402 -12.74 -1.19 1.52
N ASP A 403 -13.86 -1.46 0.83
CA ASP A 403 -14.09 -2.76 0.18
C ASP A 403 -13.38 -2.85 -1.18
N ARG A 404 -12.91 -1.72 -1.71
CA ARG A 404 -12.11 -1.66 -2.94
C ARG A 404 -10.63 -1.96 -2.68
N PRO A 405 -9.89 -2.49 -3.67
CA PRO A 405 -8.46 -2.65 -3.55
C PRO A 405 -7.81 -1.28 -3.72
N LEU A 406 -7.13 -0.80 -2.68
CA LEU A 406 -6.51 0.53 -2.73
C LEU A 406 -5.00 0.41 -2.88
N THR A 407 -4.46 1.11 -3.87
CA THR A 407 -3.01 1.30 -4.06
C THR A 407 -2.67 2.76 -3.78
N TRP A 408 -1.95 2.99 -2.70
CA TRP A 408 -1.44 4.31 -2.32
C TRP A 408 0.04 4.37 -2.69
N PHE A 409 0.46 5.39 -3.43
CA PHE A 409 1.84 5.54 -3.83
C PHE A 409 2.28 7.01 -3.81
N SER A 410 3.51 7.27 -3.40
CA SER A 410 4.02 8.65 -3.28
C SER A 410 5.28 8.91 -4.11
N GLY A 411 5.77 7.92 -4.84
CA GLY A 411 7.00 7.99 -5.63
C GLY A 411 7.41 6.60 -6.15
N PRO A 412 8.46 6.51 -6.98
CA PRO A 412 8.95 5.23 -7.47
C PRO A 412 9.40 4.31 -6.31
N PRO A 413 9.39 2.98 -6.52
CA PRO A 413 9.90 2.01 -5.55
C PRO A 413 11.35 2.33 -5.17
N THR A 414 11.68 2.24 -3.89
CA THR A 414 13.05 2.51 -3.41
C THR A 414 13.42 1.58 -2.26
N THR A 415 14.68 1.15 -2.24
CA THR A 415 15.30 0.52 -1.08
C THR A 415 16.15 1.53 -0.31
N ALA A 416 16.27 1.31 1.01
CA ALA A 416 17.17 2.09 1.83
C ALA A 416 18.62 1.69 1.53
N GLY A 417 19.36 2.53 0.84
CA GLY A 417 20.79 2.38 0.63
C GLY A 417 21.60 2.67 1.90
N GLY A 418 22.89 2.30 1.87
CA GLY A 418 23.84 2.66 2.93
C GLY A 418 23.84 4.18 3.18
N LYS A 419 23.84 4.60 4.45
CA LYS A 419 23.73 6.01 4.91
C LYS A 419 22.35 6.67 4.73
N GLY A 420 21.31 5.89 4.42
CA GLY A 420 19.93 6.39 4.46
C GLY A 420 19.47 7.17 3.22
N ILE A 421 20.26 7.12 2.15
CA ILE A 421 19.89 7.54 0.80
C ILE A 421 18.95 6.46 0.23
N ARG A 422 17.80 6.87 -0.31
CA ARG A 422 16.90 5.95 -1.03
C ARG A 422 17.36 5.84 -2.47
N VAL A 423 17.47 4.62 -2.99
CA VAL A 423 17.85 4.35 -4.38
C VAL A 423 16.65 3.70 -5.09
N PRO A 424 16.28 4.12 -6.32
CA PRO A 424 15.23 3.44 -7.08
C PRO A 424 15.53 1.96 -7.25
N SER A 425 14.62 1.10 -6.78
CA SER A 425 14.78 -0.35 -6.78
C SER A 425 13.48 -1.04 -6.38
N GLY A 426 13.26 -2.25 -6.92
CA GLY A 426 12.06 -3.06 -6.68
C GLY A 426 11.25 -3.35 -7.94
N PRO A 427 10.28 -4.28 -7.88
CA PRO A 427 9.36 -4.55 -8.96
C PRO A 427 8.19 -3.56 -8.88
N GLY A 428 8.31 -2.49 -9.64
CA GLY A 428 7.28 -1.48 -9.84
C GLY A 428 7.77 -0.45 -10.87
N PRO A 429 6.92 0.50 -11.30
CA PRO A 429 7.33 1.51 -12.27
C PRO A 429 8.51 2.32 -11.72
N ARG A 430 9.67 2.23 -12.38
CA ARG A 430 10.85 3.03 -11.99
C ARG A 430 10.66 4.51 -12.31
N ARG A 431 9.72 4.82 -13.21
CA ARG A 431 9.35 6.17 -13.60
C ARG A 431 7.89 6.42 -13.22
N LEU A 432 7.68 7.46 -12.42
CA LEU A 432 6.35 7.96 -12.10
C LEU A 432 6.26 9.41 -12.60
N VAL A 433 5.31 9.65 -13.52
CA VAL A 433 4.98 10.97 -14.04
C VAL A 433 3.60 11.35 -13.56
N LEU A 434 3.49 12.40 -12.76
CA LEU A 434 2.23 12.98 -12.33
C LEU A 434 1.91 14.17 -13.22
N ILE A 435 0.71 14.22 -13.78
CA ILE A 435 0.23 15.38 -14.53
C ILE A 435 -0.94 15.97 -13.76
N LEU A 436 -0.67 17.10 -13.08
CA LEU A 436 -1.67 17.86 -12.35
C LEU A 436 -2.43 18.76 -13.32
N VAL A 437 -3.72 18.48 -13.51
CA VAL A 437 -4.60 19.25 -14.39
C VAL A 437 -5.35 20.28 -13.57
N GLU A 438 -5.14 21.55 -13.87
CA GLU A 438 -5.80 22.67 -13.21
C GLU A 438 -6.94 23.23 -14.07
N PRO A 439 -8.02 23.71 -13.44
CA PRO A 439 -9.03 24.48 -14.16
C PRO A 439 -8.40 25.77 -14.71
N GLU A 440 -8.91 26.24 -15.85
CA GLU A 440 -8.48 27.49 -16.50
C GLU A 440 -8.69 28.74 -15.63
#